data_AF-A0A5E7ZXJ0-F1
#
_entry.id   AF-A0A5E7ZXJ0-F1
#
_cell.length_a   1.000
_cell.length_b   1.000
_cell.length_c   1.000
_cell.angle_alpha   90.00
_cell.angle_beta   90.00
_cell.angle_gamma   90.00
#
_symmetry.space_group_name_H-M   'P 1'
#
loop_
_entity.id
_entity.type
_entity.pdbx_description
1 polymer ?
#
loop_
_entity_poly.entity_id
_entity_poly.type
_entity_poly.pdbx_seq_one_letter_code
_entity_poly.pdbx_strand_id
1 'polypeptide(L)'
;MMPVPIGNPGTWITADDYPPEAVRANRSGRVVADVDVGSDGKVISCKVSESSGTTSLDLKTCEIVMERGRFNPATDMKGRPTAGTYHMPVSWLVPDSAPPIDLTSGKFEQVTEFESVIGTDGNIVSCRVITKSDAAQPDPCMKLVPGSPTYSNYIRNGQPSRTIVHYRYSAVAKPAD
;
A
#
# COMPACT_ATOMS: atom_id res chain seq x y z
N MET A 1 10.11 -20.48 3.34
CA MET A 1 9.10 -19.76 2.54
C MET A 1 8.26 -18.88 3.45
N MET A 2 7.73 -17.77 2.96
CA MET A 2 6.86 -16.88 3.75
C MET A 2 5.45 -17.50 3.93
N PRO A 3 4.65 -17.04 4.91
CA PRO A 3 3.25 -17.40 5.01
C PRO A 3 2.47 -16.97 3.77
N VAL A 4 1.43 -17.73 3.42
CA VAL A 4 0.59 -17.45 2.24
C VAL A 4 -0.87 -17.30 2.68
N PRO A 5 -1.55 -16.18 2.39
CA PRO A 5 -2.96 -16.01 2.70
C PRO A 5 -3.83 -17.15 2.16
N ILE A 6 -4.80 -17.59 2.95
CA ILE A 6 -5.85 -18.51 2.50
C ILE A 6 -6.96 -17.68 1.86
N GLY A 7 -7.18 -17.89 0.57
CA GLY A 7 -8.14 -17.12 -0.21
C GLY A 7 -7.61 -15.74 -0.60
N ASN A 8 -8.52 -14.80 -0.85
CA ASN A 8 -8.17 -13.43 -1.22
C ASN A 8 -8.10 -12.55 0.04
N PRO A 9 -6.91 -12.10 0.48
CA PRO A 9 -6.78 -11.22 1.65
C PRO A 9 -7.50 -9.87 1.46
N GLY A 10 -7.73 -9.45 0.21
CA GLY A 10 -8.51 -8.26 -0.12
C GLY A 10 -9.99 -8.34 0.27
N THR A 11 -10.51 -9.52 0.63
CA THR A 11 -11.89 -9.66 1.15
C THR A 11 -11.97 -9.63 2.67
N TRP A 12 -10.84 -9.59 3.39
CA TRP A 12 -10.87 -9.47 4.85
C TRP A 12 -11.32 -8.08 5.30
N ILE A 13 -10.93 -7.05 4.56
CA ILE A 13 -11.31 -5.66 4.81
C ILE A 13 -12.32 -5.25 3.75
N THR A 14 -13.50 -4.84 4.21
CA THR A 14 -14.64 -4.49 3.36
C THR A 14 -15.03 -3.03 3.56
N ALA A 15 -15.93 -2.52 2.70
CA ALA A 15 -16.44 -1.16 2.83
C ALA A 15 -17.19 -0.92 4.16
N ASP A 16 -17.82 -1.96 4.72
CA ASP A 16 -18.54 -1.87 6.00
C ASP A 16 -17.60 -1.70 7.20
N ASP A 17 -16.32 -2.01 7.02
CA ASP A 17 -15.33 -1.87 8.07
C ASP A 17 -14.76 -0.44 8.20
N TYR A 18 -15.19 0.49 7.32
CA TYR A 18 -14.69 1.87 7.30
C TYR A 18 -15.04 2.61 8.59
N PRO A 19 -14.06 3.16 9.31
CA PRO A 19 -14.35 3.95 10.51
C PRO A 19 -15.27 5.15 10.18
N PRO A 20 -16.43 5.30 10.83
CA PRO A 20 -17.42 6.32 10.46
C PRO A 20 -16.90 7.76 10.55
N GLU A 21 -15.96 8.04 11.45
CA GLU A 21 -15.29 9.34 11.55
C GLU A 21 -14.31 9.59 10.40
N ALA A 22 -13.65 8.55 9.89
CA ALA A 22 -12.79 8.66 8.72
C ALA A 22 -13.62 8.94 7.46
N VAL A 23 -14.78 8.27 7.31
CA VAL A 23 -15.75 8.59 6.23
C VAL A 23 -16.20 10.04 6.29
N ARG A 24 -16.71 10.49 7.45
CA ARG A 24 -17.21 11.87 7.61
C ARG A 24 -16.15 12.94 7.37
N ALA A 25 -14.89 12.62 7.63
CA ALA A 25 -13.77 13.52 7.42
C ALA A 25 -13.08 13.31 6.06
N ASN A 26 -13.66 12.52 5.14
CA ASN A 26 -13.11 12.16 3.84
C ASN A 26 -11.64 11.68 3.93
N ARG A 27 -11.30 10.92 4.98
CA ARG A 27 -9.96 10.41 5.22
C ARG A 27 -9.77 9.11 4.49
N SER A 28 -8.79 9.05 3.60
CA SER A 28 -8.34 7.87 2.86
C SER A 28 -6.85 7.67 3.05
N GLY A 29 -6.34 6.48 2.76
CA GLY A 29 -4.90 6.26 2.72
C GLY A 29 -4.49 4.81 2.61
N ARG A 30 -3.20 4.60 2.39
CA ARG A 30 -2.57 3.28 2.34
C ARG A 30 -1.97 2.94 3.69
N VAL A 31 -2.26 1.75 4.17
CA VAL A 31 -1.63 1.16 5.36
C VAL A 31 -0.79 -0.02 4.90
N VAL A 32 0.43 -0.16 5.42
CA VAL A 32 1.19 -1.42 5.32
C VAL A 32 1.31 -1.99 6.72
N ALA A 33 0.88 -3.24 6.87
CA ALA A 33 0.99 -3.98 8.11
C ALA A 33 1.95 -5.15 7.97
N ASP A 34 2.84 -5.31 8.95
CA ASP A 34 3.63 -6.51 9.17
C ASP A 34 2.81 -7.45 10.05
N VAL A 35 2.47 -8.61 9.51
CA VAL A 35 1.58 -9.60 10.12
C VAL A 35 2.42 -10.82 10.50
N ASP A 36 2.59 -11.04 11.80
CA ASP A 36 3.27 -12.24 12.29
C ASP A 36 2.30 -13.41 12.30
N VAL A 37 2.67 -14.49 11.62
CA VAL A 37 1.87 -15.69 11.48
C VAL A 37 2.58 -16.85 12.17
N GLY A 38 1.84 -17.59 13.00
CA GLY A 38 2.34 -18.77 13.70
C GLY A 38 2.53 -19.98 12.79
N SER A 39 3.20 -21.01 13.31
CA SER A 39 3.33 -22.31 12.63
C SER A 39 2.00 -23.03 12.44
N ASP A 40 0.93 -22.59 13.11
CA ASP A 40 -0.45 -23.06 12.95
C ASP A 40 -1.24 -22.24 11.90
N GLY A 41 -0.62 -21.25 11.27
CA GLY A 41 -1.25 -20.41 10.24
C GLY A 41 -2.16 -19.29 10.81
N LYS A 42 -2.19 -19.09 12.13
CA LYS A 42 -2.94 -17.99 12.76
C LYS A 42 -2.09 -16.74 12.89
N VAL A 43 -2.75 -15.58 12.86
CA VAL A 43 -2.10 -14.31 13.15
C VAL A 43 -1.78 -14.23 14.65
N ILE A 44 -0.51 -13.97 14.96
CA ILE A 44 0.02 -13.76 16.31
C ILE A 44 0.02 -12.27 16.65
N SER A 45 0.45 -11.45 15.69
CA SER A 45 0.65 -10.02 15.89
C SER A 45 0.42 -9.26 14.58
N CYS A 46 0.01 -8.01 14.69
CA CYS A 46 -0.07 -7.06 13.58
C CYS A 46 0.56 -5.75 14.01
N LYS A 47 1.48 -5.23 13.18
CA LYS A 47 2.11 -3.93 13.39
C LYS A 47 2.06 -3.13 12.11
N VAL A 48 1.58 -1.89 12.19
CA VAL A 48 1.66 -0.96 11.07
C VAL A 48 3.11 -0.55 10.84
N SER A 49 3.64 -0.89 9.67
CA SER A 49 4.98 -0.52 9.20
C SER A 49 4.96 0.74 8.32
N GLU A 50 3.84 1.05 7.69
CA GLU A 50 3.58 2.31 6.98
C GLU A 50 2.18 2.82 7.30
N SER A 51 2.08 3.99 7.94
CA SER A 51 0.82 4.61 8.35
C SER A 51 0.13 5.31 7.18
N SER A 52 -1.20 5.27 7.16
CA SER A 52 -2.04 6.05 6.24
C SER A 52 -2.05 7.56 6.55
N GLY A 53 -1.48 7.98 7.69
CA GLY A 53 -1.67 9.31 8.25
C GLY A 53 -3.01 9.50 8.97
N THR A 54 -3.85 8.46 9.05
CA THR A 54 -5.12 8.46 9.80
C THR A 54 -5.12 7.32 10.80
N THR A 55 -4.98 7.65 12.09
CA THR A 55 -4.85 6.65 13.17
C THR A 55 -5.98 5.63 13.20
N SER A 56 -7.22 6.03 12.91
CA SER A 56 -8.34 5.07 12.92
C SER A 56 -8.27 4.06 11.78
N LEU A 57 -7.79 4.44 10.58
CA LEU A 57 -7.58 3.50 9.47
C LEU A 57 -6.45 2.51 9.79
N ASP A 58 -5.37 2.99 10.42
CA ASP A 58 -4.24 2.18 10.84
C ASP A 58 -4.64 1.13 11.88
N LEU A 59 -5.36 1.56 12.93
CA LEU A 59 -5.86 0.67 13.98
C LEU A 59 -6.86 -0.34 13.43
N LYS A 60 -7.80 0.12 12.58
CA LYS A 60 -8.83 -0.73 12.00
C LYS A 60 -8.26 -1.80 11.10
N THR A 61 -7.19 -1.47 10.37
CA THR A 61 -6.44 -2.46 9.57
C THR A 61 -5.96 -3.61 10.43
N CYS A 62 -5.24 -3.33 11.53
CA CYS A 62 -4.74 -4.42 12.37
C CYS A 62 -5.85 -5.16 13.11
N GLU A 63 -6.89 -4.48 13.57
CA GLU A 63 -8.06 -5.11 14.20
C GLU A 63 -8.64 -6.22 13.30
N ILE A 64 -8.91 -5.90 12.03
CA ILE A 64 -9.53 -6.83 11.08
C ILE A 64 -8.57 -7.97 10.72
N VAL A 65 -7.30 -7.67 10.48
CA VAL A 65 -6.31 -8.69 10.11
C VAL A 65 -6.10 -9.69 11.25
N MET A 66 -6.08 -9.22 12.49
CA MET A 66 -6.01 -10.09 13.67
C MET A 66 -7.24 -11.02 13.76
N GLU A 67 -8.44 -10.52 13.44
CA GLU A 67 -9.69 -11.30 13.52
C GLU A 67 -9.84 -12.28 12.35
N ARG A 68 -9.70 -11.79 11.12
CA ARG A 68 -10.09 -12.48 9.88
C ARG A 68 -8.92 -13.08 9.12
N GLY A 69 -7.69 -12.68 9.41
CA GLY A 69 -6.48 -13.17 8.74
C GLY A 69 -6.30 -14.68 8.92
N ARG A 70 -6.18 -15.40 7.81
CA ARG A 70 -5.95 -16.86 7.80
C ARG A 70 -4.88 -17.18 6.77
N PHE A 71 -3.91 -18.01 7.17
CA PHE A 71 -2.72 -18.28 6.38
C PHE A 71 -2.38 -19.76 6.34
N ASN A 72 -1.79 -20.19 5.23
CA ASN A 72 -0.86 -21.31 5.27
C ASN A 72 0.44 -20.80 5.91
N PRO A 73 0.97 -21.49 6.95
CA PRO A 73 2.16 -21.04 7.67
C PRO A 73 3.39 -21.00 6.75
N ALA A 74 4.40 -20.26 7.18
CA ALA A 74 5.72 -20.36 6.58
C ALA A 74 6.26 -21.80 6.71
N THR A 75 7.18 -22.19 5.82
CA THR A 75 7.85 -23.50 5.88
C THR A 75 9.38 -23.36 5.90
N ASP A 76 10.03 -24.23 6.66
CA ASP A 76 11.50 -24.35 6.69
C ASP A 76 12.03 -25.13 5.46
N MET A 77 13.36 -25.31 5.38
CA MET A 77 14.01 -26.04 4.27
C MET A 77 13.61 -27.52 4.18
N LYS A 78 13.04 -28.08 5.25
CA LYS A 78 12.55 -29.46 5.32
C LYS A 78 11.04 -29.55 5.09
N GLY A 79 10.39 -28.44 4.71
CA GLY A 79 8.95 -28.35 4.48
C GLY A 79 8.12 -28.33 5.76
N ARG A 80 8.73 -28.11 6.93
CA ARG A 80 8.00 -28.11 8.21
C ARG A 80 7.41 -26.72 8.48
N PRO A 81 6.15 -26.62 8.96
CA PRO A 81 5.55 -25.35 9.35
C PRO A 81 6.37 -24.62 10.41
N THR A 82 6.55 -23.32 10.21
CA THR A 82 7.24 -22.41 11.12
C THR A 82 6.52 -21.07 11.15
N ALA A 83 6.81 -20.25 12.17
CA ALA A 83 6.36 -18.86 12.18
C ALA A 83 7.04 -18.07 11.06
N GLY A 84 6.36 -17.02 10.59
CA GLY A 84 6.90 -16.09 9.60
C GLY A 84 6.06 -14.82 9.51
N THR A 85 6.60 -13.81 8.84
CA THR A 85 5.93 -12.51 8.68
C THR A 85 5.39 -12.36 7.26
N TYR A 86 4.22 -11.77 7.13
CA TYR A 86 3.57 -11.41 5.87
C TYR A 86 3.34 -9.89 5.83
N HIS A 87 3.72 -9.25 4.72
CA HIS A 87 3.49 -7.82 4.52
C HIS A 87 2.17 -7.59 3.79
N MET A 88 1.21 -6.96 4.48
CA MET A 88 -0.14 -6.74 3.98
C MET A 88 -0.37 -5.25 3.66
N PRO A 89 -0.39 -4.87 2.37
CA PRO A 89 -0.84 -3.54 1.96
C PRO A 89 -2.38 -3.47 1.95
N VAL A 90 -2.94 -2.38 2.48
CA VAL A 90 -4.37 -2.11 2.54
C VAL A 90 -4.64 -0.69 2.03
N SER A 91 -5.64 -0.55 1.16
CA SER A 91 -6.06 0.73 0.61
C SER A 91 -7.45 1.10 1.13
N TRP A 92 -7.53 2.11 1.99
CA TRP A 92 -8.78 2.69 2.43
C TRP A 92 -9.19 3.79 1.46
N LEU A 93 -10.18 3.50 0.62
CA LEU A 93 -10.78 4.45 -0.33
C LEU A 93 -12.22 4.70 0.08
N VAL A 94 -12.60 5.97 0.29
CA VAL A 94 -13.99 6.32 0.56
C VAL A 94 -14.80 5.95 -0.70
N PRO A 95 -15.80 5.04 -0.61
CA PRO A 95 -16.60 4.67 -1.78
C PRO A 95 -17.41 5.88 -2.28
N ASP A 96 -17.33 6.16 -3.58
CA ASP A 96 -18.17 7.07 -4.39
C ASP A 96 -18.78 8.28 -3.67
N SER A 97 -17.92 9.18 -3.22
CA SER A 97 -18.30 10.56 -2.88
C SER A 97 -17.57 11.61 -3.72
N ALA A 98 -16.85 11.23 -4.77
CA ALA A 98 -16.24 12.21 -5.66
C ALA A 98 -17.38 12.93 -6.42
N PRO A 99 -17.61 14.23 -6.18
CA PRO A 99 -18.63 14.96 -6.92
C PRO A 99 -18.27 14.96 -8.41
N PRO A 100 -19.26 15.07 -9.32
CA PRO A 100 -18.99 15.24 -10.74
C PRO A 100 -17.99 16.37 -10.97
N ILE A 101 -17.03 16.12 -11.86
CA ILE A 101 -16.01 17.11 -12.23
C ILE A 101 -16.69 18.17 -13.09
N ASP A 102 -16.85 19.37 -12.55
CA ASP A 102 -17.32 20.52 -13.32
C ASP A 102 -16.18 21.11 -14.16
N LEU A 103 -16.15 20.73 -15.44
CA LEU A 103 -15.16 21.20 -16.42
C LEU A 103 -15.33 22.68 -16.79
N THR A 104 -16.45 23.33 -16.43
CA THR A 104 -16.65 24.77 -16.65
C THR A 104 -15.86 25.63 -15.67
N SER A 105 -15.55 25.08 -14.50
CA SER A 105 -14.71 25.74 -13.48
C SER A 105 -13.23 25.82 -13.86
N GLY A 106 -12.79 25.06 -14.88
CA GLY A 106 -11.40 24.98 -15.34
C GLY A 106 -10.43 24.29 -14.35
N LYS A 107 -10.93 23.66 -13.28
CA LYS A 107 -10.13 23.20 -12.13
C LYS A 107 -10.10 21.69 -11.94
N PHE A 108 -10.02 20.92 -13.01
CA PHE A 108 -9.56 19.53 -12.87
C PHE A 108 -8.07 19.45 -13.16
N GLU A 109 -7.28 19.68 -12.12
CA GLU A 109 -5.84 19.41 -12.09
C GLU A 109 -5.59 18.43 -10.96
N GLN A 110 -5.16 17.21 -11.31
CA GLN A 110 -4.68 16.23 -10.35
C GLN A 110 -3.17 16.19 -10.39
N VAL A 111 -2.55 16.22 -9.22
CA VAL A 111 -1.14 15.93 -8.99
C VAL A 111 -1.01 14.75 -8.02
N THR A 112 -0.18 13.78 -8.40
CA THR A 112 0.25 12.67 -7.53
C THR A 112 1.77 12.63 -7.50
N GLU A 113 2.34 12.76 -6.31
CA GLU A 113 3.79 12.72 -6.06
C GLU A 113 4.13 11.58 -5.12
N PHE A 114 5.21 10.87 -5.42
CA PHE A 114 5.71 9.78 -4.59
C PHE A 114 7.20 9.59 -4.80
N GLU A 115 7.86 8.97 -3.83
CA GLU A 115 9.27 8.61 -3.86
C GLU A 115 9.43 7.10 -3.84
N SER A 116 10.34 6.58 -4.67
CA SER A 116 10.86 5.22 -4.51
C SER A 116 12.34 5.27 -4.14
N VAL A 117 12.78 4.31 -3.33
CA VAL A 117 14.20 4.08 -3.06
C VAL A 117 14.60 2.83 -3.81
N ILE A 118 15.63 2.93 -4.63
CA ILE A 118 16.18 1.81 -5.40
C ILE A 118 17.53 1.45 -4.82
N GLY A 119 17.71 0.16 -4.53
CA GLY A 119 18.92 -0.42 -4.00
C GLY A 119 20.05 -0.41 -5.03
N THR A 120 21.27 -0.64 -4.55
CA THR A 120 22.45 -0.82 -5.43
C THR A 120 22.36 -2.06 -6.30
N ASP A 121 21.49 -3.00 -5.95
CA ASP A 121 21.16 -4.20 -6.71
C ASP A 121 20.10 -3.97 -7.80
N GLY A 122 19.57 -2.74 -7.91
CA GLY A 122 18.52 -2.40 -8.87
C GLY A 122 17.10 -2.76 -8.42
N ASN A 123 16.93 -3.28 -7.19
CA ASN A 123 15.62 -3.63 -6.64
C ASN A 123 15.01 -2.46 -5.87
N ILE A 124 13.68 -2.43 -5.83
CA ILE A 124 12.94 -1.47 -5.00
C ILE A 124 13.20 -1.79 -3.53
N VAL A 125 13.53 -0.78 -2.74
CA VAL A 125 13.70 -0.89 -1.29
C VAL A 125 12.47 -0.38 -0.54
N SER A 126 11.90 0.73 -1.00
CA SER A 126 10.69 1.31 -0.42
C SER A 126 10.00 2.22 -1.42
N CYS A 127 8.71 2.47 -1.22
CA CYS A 127 7.96 3.51 -1.92
C CYS A 127 7.11 4.27 -0.90
N ARG A 128 7.00 5.58 -1.05
CA ARG A 128 6.22 6.45 -0.17
C ARG A 128 5.49 7.49 -0.99
N VAL A 129 4.17 7.57 -0.83
CA VAL A 129 3.37 8.66 -1.40
C VAL A 129 3.65 9.96 -0.66
N ILE A 130 3.94 11.03 -1.40
CA ILE A 130 4.15 12.38 -0.87
C ILE A 130 2.83 13.15 -0.94
N THR A 131 2.22 13.20 -2.11
CA THR A 131 0.98 13.95 -2.37
C THR A 131 0.06 13.13 -3.25
N LYS A 132 -1.23 13.11 -2.93
CA LYS A 132 -2.29 12.53 -3.77
C LYS A 132 -3.49 13.46 -3.73
N SER A 133 -3.65 14.26 -4.78
CA SER A 133 -4.73 15.26 -4.88
C SER A 133 -6.11 14.66 -5.15
N ASP A 134 -6.17 13.47 -5.76
CA ASP A 134 -7.40 12.70 -5.93
C ASP A 134 -7.32 11.39 -5.16
N ALA A 135 -8.09 11.29 -4.08
CA ALA A 135 -8.18 10.11 -3.24
C ALA A 135 -8.62 8.86 -4.01
N ALA A 136 -9.40 9.00 -5.10
CA ALA A 136 -9.93 7.89 -5.88
C ALA A 136 -8.89 7.20 -6.77
N GLN A 137 -7.78 7.87 -7.14
CA GLN A 137 -6.73 7.24 -7.95
C GLN A 137 -6.07 6.08 -7.21
N PRO A 138 -5.62 5.01 -7.89
CA PRO A 138 -4.84 3.96 -7.23
C PRO A 138 -3.55 4.51 -6.61
N ASP A 139 -3.14 3.96 -5.48
CA ASP A 139 -1.85 4.31 -4.88
C ASP A 139 -0.70 3.82 -5.80
N PRO A 140 0.20 4.73 -6.25
CA PRO A 140 1.27 4.37 -7.18
C PRO A 140 2.29 3.38 -6.57
N CYS A 141 2.44 3.38 -5.24
CA CYS A 141 3.33 2.47 -4.53
C CYS A 141 2.83 1.03 -4.51
N MET A 142 1.56 0.75 -4.87
CA MET A 142 1.06 -0.63 -4.99
C MET A 142 1.81 -1.44 -6.04
N LYS A 143 2.36 -0.79 -7.08
CA LYS A 143 3.16 -1.45 -8.12
C LYS A 143 4.66 -1.44 -7.83
N LEU A 144 5.09 -0.73 -6.78
CA LEU A 144 6.48 -0.51 -6.44
C LEU A 144 6.80 -1.21 -5.11
N VAL A 145 6.71 -2.54 -5.14
CA VAL A 145 6.85 -3.39 -3.97
C VAL A 145 8.34 -3.68 -3.68
N PRO A 146 8.79 -3.61 -2.41
CA PRO A 146 10.15 -3.95 -2.04
C PRO A 146 10.61 -5.33 -2.57
N GLY A 147 11.84 -5.40 -3.06
CA GLY A 147 12.42 -6.60 -3.69
C GLY A 147 12.07 -6.77 -5.17
N SER A 148 11.14 -5.99 -5.73
CA SER A 148 10.85 -6.05 -7.17
C SER A 148 12.01 -5.46 -7.97
N PRO A 149 12.44 -6.09 -9.07
CA PRO A 149 13.45 -5.53 -9.94
C PRO A 149 12.91 -4.29 -10.66
N THR A 150 13.76 -3.28 -10.82
CA THR A 150 13.44 -2.11 -11.65
C THR A 150 14.08 -2.24 -13.03
N TYR A 151 13.57 -1.50 -14.02
CA TYR A 151 14.18 -1.44 -15.35
C TYR A 151 15.46 -0.58 -15.38
N SER A 152 15.75 0.19 -14.34
CA SER A 152 16.79 1.20 -14.34
C SER A 152 17.84 0.91 -13.26
N ASN A 153 19.09 0.78 -13.68
CA ASN A 153 20.22 0.69 -12.76
C ASN A 153 20.87 2.07 -12.63
N TYR A 154 21.01 2.55 -11.40
CA TYR A 154 21.59 3.87 -11.13
C TYR A 154 23.05 3.73 -10.70
N ILE A 155 23.95 4.50 -11.32
CA ILE A 155 25.37 4.51 -11.00
C ILE A 155 25.83 5.91 -10.60
N ARG A 156 26.82 5.98 -9.70
CA ARG A 156 27.53 7.20 -9.34
C ARG A 156 29.02 6.90 -9.35
N ASN A 157 29.81 7.67 -10.10
CA ASN A 157 31.25 7.45 -10.26
C ASN A 157 31.62 6.03 -10.72
N GLY A 158 30.82 5.45 -11.62
CA GLY A 158 31.05 4.10 -12.15
C GLY A 158 30.65 2.94 -11.23
N GLN A 159 30.11 3.22 -10.05
CA GLN A 159 29.64 2.19 -9.10
C GLN A 159 28.11 2.24 -8.94
N PRO A 160 27.44 1.10 -8.70
CA PRO A 160 26.02 1.09 -8.36
C PRO A 160 25.71 1.98 -7.17
N SER A 161 24.65 2.78 -7.28
CA SER A 161 24.27 3.77 -6.28
C SER A 161 22.85 3.54 -5.81
N ARG A 162 22.67 3.47 -4.49
CA ARG A 162 21.36 3.60 -3.88
C ARG A 162 20.78 4.97 -4.24
N THR A 163 19.56 4.99 -4.77
CA THR A 163 19.00 6.17 -5.41
C THR A 163 17.58 6.42 -4.94
N ILE A 164 17.25 7.68 -4.69
CA ILE A 164 15.88 8.13 -4.45
C ILE A 164 15.34 8.66 -5.79
N VAL A 165 14.22 8.11 -6.24
CA VAL A 165 13.52 8.57 -7.44
C VAL A 165 12.24 9.25 -7.01
N HIS A 166 12.12 10.54 -7.34
CA HIS A 166 10.92 11.32 -7.09
C HIS A 166 10.07 11.36 -8.37
N TYR A 167 8.81 10.94 -8.25
CA TYR A 167 7.84 10.91 -9.35
C TYR A 167 6.78 11.97 -9.13
N ARG A 168 6.35 12.63 -10.22
CA ARG A 168 5.25 13.58 -10.24
C ARG A 168 4.37 13.33 -11.45
N TYR A 169 3.19 12.77 -11.22
CA TYR A 169 2.16 12.60 -12.23
C TYR A 169 1.18 13.76 -12.16
N SER A 170 0.82 14.29 -13.32
CA SER A 170 -0.21 15.32 -13.42
C SER A 170 -1.25 14.94 -14.47
N ALA A 171 -2.51 15.19 -14.17
CA ALA A 171 -3.61 15.01 -15.10
C ALA A 171 -4.45 16.29 -15.13
N VAL A 172 -4.74 16.79 -16.34
CA VAL A 172 -5.60 17.94 -16.55
C VAL A 172 -6.74 17.53 -17.48
N ALA A 173 -7.98 17.72 -17.05
CA ALA A 173 -9.15 17.47 -17.88
C ALA A 173 -9.67 18.79 -18.44
N LYS A 174 -10.00 18.77 -19.72
CA LYS A 174 -10.60 19.88 -20.46
C LYS A 174 -11.78 19.33 -21.27
N PRO A 175 -12.78 20.15 -21.60
CA PRO A 175 -13.79 19.75 -22.58
C PRO A 175 -13.11 19.25 -23.87
N ALA A 176 -13.60 18.14 -24.41
CA ALA A 176 -13.34 17.79 -25.80
C ALA A 176 -14.34 18.59 -26.62
N ASP A 177 -13.85 19.52 -27.44
CA ASP A 177 -14.68 20.33 -28.34
C ASP A 177 -15.56 19.48 -29.26
#